data_AF-A0A6A4H2S0-F1
#
_entry.id   AF-A0A6A4H2S0-F1
#
_cell.length_a   1.000
_cell.length_b   1.000
_cell.length_c   1.000
_cell.angle_alpha   90.00
_cell.angle_beta   90.00
_cell.angle_gamma   90.00
#
_symmetry.space_group_name_H-M   'P 1'
#
loop_
_entity.id
_entity.type
_entity.pdbx_description
1 polymer ?
#
loop_
_entity_poly.entity_id
_entity_poly.type
_entity_poly.pdbx_seq_one_letter_code
_entity_poly.pdbx_strand_id
1 'polypeptide(L)'
;MHLLYFTITNQTFGTSPEEDAVNKPNRPIPSKRISVEAATMLGWALAPIDLALSIYGGAVPSGAAICVLTSIYCRGGGHSHWLTKNGCCAGFYALFEYGATQIADSSVKLNENQLGAIIGSASIIFTTIHAQDFRDDEGDALLGRRTLTLLFPIFSRVTMPILLIGWSVALCLFSEANNMVLFALTAIGTVTGVRFLTLKSAKDDRLSYLYYNIWLSMAHVALSSLNLEKATAWS
;
A
#
# COMPACT_ATOMS: atom_id res chain seq x y z
N MET A 1 -13.48 1.91 8.28
CA MET A 1 -14.10 0.57 8.24
C MET A 1 -13.58 -0.26 7.08
N HIS A 2 -13.42 0.34 5.90
CA HIS A 2 -12.81 -0.22 4.69
C HIS A 2 -11.62 -1.17 4.94
N LEU A 3 -10.62 -0.74 5.73
CA LEU A 3 -9.44 -1.56 6.03
C LEU A 3 -9.79 -2.85 6.81
N LEU A 4 -10.71 -2.79 7.77
CA LEU A 4 -11.14 -3.95 8.54
C LEU A 4 -11.91 -4.94 7.65
N TYR A 5 -12.79 -4.42 6.79
CA TYR A 5 -13.50 -5.24 5.80
C TYR A 5 -12.50 -5.96 4.88
N PHE A 6 -11.52 -5.24 4.34
CA PHE A 6 -10.47 -5.82 3.51
C PHE A 6 -9.65 -6.89 4.25
N THR A 7 -9.14 -6.59 5.45
CA THR A 7 -8.23 -7.52 6.16
C THR A 7 -8.92 -8.81 6.60
N ILE A 8 -10.20 -8.76 6.95
CA ILE A 8 -10.99 -9.96 7.25
C ILE A 8 -11.25 -10.75 5.96
N THR A 9 -11.70 -10.09 4.89
CA THR A 9 -11.96 -10.74 3.61
C THR A 9 -10.70 -11.39 3.02
N ASN A 10 -9.54 -10.76 3.20
CA ASN A 10 -8.27 -11.32 2.77
C ASN A 10 -7.91 -12.59 3.55
N GLN A 11 -8.09 -12.60 4.87
CA GLN A 11 -7.77 -13.77 5.70
C GLN A 11 -8.73 -14.95 5.52
N THR A 12 -9.92 -14.72 4.93
CA THR A 12 -10.89 -15.80 4.67
C THR A 12 -10.88 -16.28 3.22
N PHE A 13 -10.82 -15.35 2.25
CA PHE A 13 -10.92 -15.68 0.82
C PHE A 13 -9.64 -15.41 0.04
N GLY A 14 -8.74 -14.56 0.54
CA GLY A 14 -7.52 -14.14 -0.17
C GLY A 14 -6.28 -14.98 0.16
N THR A 15 -6.23 -15.58 1.34
CA THR A 15 -5.13 -16.45 1.80
C THR A 15 -5.72 -17.66 2.51
N SER A 16 -5.05 -18.81 2.45
CA SER A 16 -5.49 -19.96 3.26
C SER A 16 -5.08 -19.77 4.73
N PRO A 17 -5.84 -20.31 5.69
CA PRO A 17 -5.43 -20.32 7.10
C PRO A 17 -4.06 -20.99 7.33
N GLU A 18 -3.75 -22.02 6.55
CA GLU A 18 -2.49 -22.75 6.59
C GLU A 18 -1.33 -21.88 6.07
N GLU A 19 -1.55 -21.13 4.98
CA GLU A 19 -0.60 -20.15 4.46
C GLU A 19 -0.25 -19.12 5.55
N ASP A 20 -1.28 -18.54 6.15
CA ASP A 20 -1.10 -17.51 7.15
C ASP A 20 -0.46 -18.07 8.43
N ALA A 21 -0.67 -19.34 8.76
CA ALA A 21 -0.01 -19.98 9.91
C ALA A 21 1.51 -20.07 9.73
N VAL A 22 1.99 -20.30 8.50
CA VAL A 22 3.43 -20.35 8.21
C VAL A 22 4.03 -18.94 8.20
N ASN A 23 3.43 -18.02 7.44
CA ASN A 23 4.03 -16.71 7.21
C ASN A 23 3.75 -15.71 8.34
N LYS A 24 2.54 -15.77 8.91
CA LYS A 24 1.95 -14.73 9.77
C LYS A 24 1.18 -15.38 10.93
N PRO A 25 1.81 -16.24 11.77
CA PRO A 25 1.13 -17.05 12.79
C PRO A 25 0.36 -16.23 13.83
N ASN A 26 0.70 -14.95 13.99
CA ASN A 26 0.04 -14.04 14.91
C ASN A 26 -1.31 -13.49 14.39
N ARG A 27 -1.68 -13.78 13.13
CA ARG A 27 -2.98 -13.35 12.56
C ARG A 27 -4.15 -13.98 13.31
N PRO A 28 -5.31 -13.29 13.44
CA PRO A 28 -6.46 -13.78 14.20
C PRO A 28 -6.91 -15.22 13.90
N ILE A 29 -6.98 -15.61 12.63
CA ILE A 29 -7.43 -16.96 12.23
C ILE A 29 -6.38 -18.03 12.59
N PRO A 30 -5.10 -17.95 12.14
CA PRO A 30 -4.07 -18.92 12.53
C PRO A 30 -3.84 -19.03 14.04
N SER A 31 -3.93 -17.91 14.76
CA SER A 31 -3.81 -17.87 16.22
C SER A 31 -5.07 -18.33 16.96
N LYS A 32 -6.08 -18.82 16.25
CA LYS A 32 -7.35 -19.35 16.78
C LYS A 32 -8.13 -18.35 17.63
N ARG A 33 -7.93 -17.05 17.42
CA ARG A 33 -8.70 -15.98 18.10
C ARG A 33 -10.09 -15.81 17.50
N ILE A 34 -10.28 -16.26 16.27
CA ILE A 34 -11.57 -16.30 15.56
C ILE A 34 -11.56 -17.50 14.60
N SER A 35 -12.69 -18.18 14.42
CA SER A 35 -12.80 -19.25 13.43
C SER A 35 -12.95 -18.68 12.02
N VAL A 36 -12.67 -19.49 11.00
CA VAL A 36 -12.83 -19.09 9.59
C VAL A 36 -14.29 -18.76 9.28
N GLU A 37 -15.23 -19.54 9.83
CA GLU A 37 -16.68 -19.34 9.67
C GLU A 37 -17.11 -18.02 10.28
N ALA A 38 -16.70 -17.74 11.52
CA ALA A 38 -17.01 -16.50 12.21
C ALA A 38 -16.40 -15.28 11.50
N ALA A 39 -15.15 -15.38 11.03
CA ALA A 39 -14.51 -14.33 10.25
C ALA A 39 -15.24 -14.11 8.90
N THR A 40 -15.73 -15.18 8.28
CA THR A 40 -16.49 -15.09 7.03
C THR A 40 -17.83 -14.39 7.24
N MET A 41 -18.57 -14.77 8.28
CA MET A 41 -19.81 -14.08 8.67
C MET A 41 -19.56 -12.60 8.97
N LEU A 42 -18.49 -12.30 9.70
CA LEU A 42 -18.09 -10.93 10.00
C LEU A 42 -17.76 -10.14 8.72
N GLY A 43 -17.04 -10.74 7.77
CA GLY A 43 -16.77 -10.12 6.46
C GLY A 43 -18.06 -9.79 5.68
N TRP A 44 -19.03 -10.71 5.68
CA TRP A 44 -20.35 -10.46 5.06
C TRP A 44 -21.15 -9.37 5.75
N ALA A 45 -21.07 -9.25 7.07
CA ALA A 45 -21.71 -8.17 7.82
C ALA A 45 -21.00 -6.82 7.62
N LEU A 46 -19.67 -6.83 7.50
CA LEU A 46 -18.88 -5.62 7.33
C LEU A 46 -19.11 -4.97 5.97
N ALA A 47 -19.33 -5.72 4.89
CA ALA A 47 -19.58 -5.14 3.57
C ALA A 47 -20.74 -4.12 3.53
N PRO A 48 -21.98 -4.45 3.98
CA PRO A 48 -23.07 -3.47 4.02
C PRO A 48 -22.85 -2.37 5.05
N ILE A 49 -22.20 -2.64 6.19
CA ILE A 49 -21.85 -1.61 7.19
C ILE A 49 -20.89 -0.58 6.60
N ASP A 50 -19.89 -1.06 5.87
CA ASP A 50 -18.87 -0.24 5.23
C ASP A 50 -19.48 0.69 4.19
N LEU A 51 -20.37 0.18 3.33
CA LEU A 51 -21.14 0.98 2.38
C LEU A 51 -22.08 1.98 3.07
N ALA A 52 -22.77 1.57 4.14
CA ALA A 52 -23.64 2.47 4.89
C ALA A 52 -22.86 3.65 5.51
N LEU A 53 -21.65 3.39 6.01
CA LEU A 53 -20.77 4.44 6.52
C LEU A 53 -20.21 5.33 5.40
N SER A 54 -19.94 4.78 4.21
CA SER A 54 -19.59 5.60 3.05
C SER A 54 -20.74 6.50 2.61
N ILE A 55 -21.99 6.05 2.71
CA ILE A 55 -23.18 6.90 2.48
C ILE A 55 -23.22 8.01 3.53
N TYR A 56 -23.11 7.66 4.81
CA TYR A 56 -23.12 8.63 5.90
C TYR A 56 -22.01 9.69 5.78
N GLY A 57 -20.81 9.28 5.37
CA GLY A 57 -19.67 10.17 5.18
C GLY A 57 -19.60 10.86 3.81
N GLY A 58 -20.51 10.60 2.88
CA GLY A 58 -20.48 11.19 1.54
C GLY A 58 -19.37 10.64 0.61
N ALA A 59 -18.76 9.51 0.93
CA ALA A 59 -17.66 8.87 0.19
C ALA A 59 -18.09 7.59 -0.55
N VAL A 60 -19.35 7.52 -1.00
CA VAL A 60 -19.95 6.34 -1.65
C VAL A 60 -19.12 5.80 -2.83
N PRO A 61 -18.60 6.64 -3.76
CA PRO A 61 -17.81 6.13 -4.88
C PRO A 61 -16.57 5.34 -4.41
N SER A 62 -15.85 5.86 -3.42
CA SER A 62 -14.67 5.22 -2.82
C SER A 62 -15.04 3.91 -2.16
N GLY A 63 -16.09 3.91 -1.33
CA GLY A 63 -16.52 2.70 -0.62
C GLY A 63 -16.95 1.58 -1.56
N ALA A 64 -17.76 1.89 -2.56
CA ALA A 64 -18.17 0.93 -3.58
C ALA A 64 -16.97 0.37 -4.35
N ALA A 65 -16.04 1.23 -4.76
CA ALA A 65 -14.83 0.83 -5.47
C ALA A 65 -13.92 -0.07 -4.59
N ILE A 66 -13.80 0.22 -3.29
CA ILE A 66 -13.04 -0.61 -2.34
C ILE A 66 -13.67 -2.00 -2.20
N CYS A 67 -15.02 -2.11 -2.15
CA CYS A 67 -15.70 -3.40 -2.13
C CYS A 67 -15.38 -4.24 -3.37
N VAL A 68 -15.43 -3.62 -4.56
CA VAL A 68 -15.09 -4.27 -5.83
C VAL A 68 -13.62 -4.69 -5.84
N LEU A 69 -12.71 -3.80 -5.47
CA LEU A 69 -11.28 -4.08 -5.47
C LEU A 69 -10.89 -5.15 -4.45
N THR A 70 -11.55 -5.18 -3.30
CA THR A 70 -11.43 -6.27 -2.30
C THR A 70 -11.84 -7.62 -2.90
N SER A 71 -12.91 -7.65 -3.68
CA SER A 71 -13.35 -8.87 -4.36
C SER A 71 -12.33 -9.33 -5.40
N ILE A 72 -11.81 -8.41 -6.21
CA ILE A 72 -10.76 -8.69 -7.21
C ILE A 72 -9.50 -9.24 -6.54
N TYR A 73 -9.03 -8.57 -5.47
CA TYR A 73 -7.81 -8.95 -4.78
C TYR A 73 -7.91 -10.30 -4.07
N CYS A 74 -8.97 -10.48 -3.28
CA CYS A 74 -9.11 -11.66 -2.42
C CYS A 74 -9.67 -12.85 -3.21
N ARG A 75 -10.82 -12.70 -3.86
CA ARG A 75 -11.51 -13.82 -4.55
C ARG A 75 -11.03 -14.01 -5.97
N GLY A 76 -10.69 -12.93 -6.67
CA GLY A 76 -10.23 -12.95 -8.06
C GLY A 76 -8.75 -13.33 -8.23
N GLY A 77 -8.02 -13.62 -7.15
CA GLY A 77 -6.59 -13.94 -7.21
C GLY A 77 -5.70 -12.77 -7.57
N GLY A 78 -6.18 -11.52 -7.43
CA GLY A 78 -5.41 -10.31 -7.75
C GLY A 78 -4.09 -10.21 -6.97
N HIS A 79 -3.97 -10.90 -5.84
CA HIS A 79 -2.77 -10.97 -5.02
C HIS A 79 -1.68 -11.94 -5.53
N SER A 80 -1.96 -12.78 -6.54
CA SER A 80 -1.07 -13.87 -6.95
C SER A 80 0.01 -13.47 -7.98
N HIS A 81 -0.22 -12.42 -8.77
CA HIS A 81 0.73 -11.91 -9.76
C HIS A 81 1.17 -10.49 -9.39
N TRP A 82 2.46 -10.17 -9.56
CA TRP A 82 3.03 -8.89 -9.13
C TRP A 82 2.28 -7.67 -9.67
N LEU A 83 1.92 -7.69 -10.96
CA LEU A 83 1.28 -6.55 -11.61
C LEU A 83 -0.12 -6.27 -11.02
N THR A 84 -0.92 -7.32 -10.84
CA THR A 84 -2.27 -7.18 -10.27
C THR A 84 -2.20 -6.87 -8.78
N LYS A 85 -1.24 -7.46 -8.05
CA LYS A 85 -1.04 -7.22 -6.63
C LYS A 85 -0.67 -5.76 -6.40
N ASN A 86 0.33 -5.25 -7.11
CA ASN A 86 0.77 -3.86 -7.02
C ASN A 86 -0.34 -2.89 -7.47
N GLY A 87 -1.03 -3.20 -8.58
CA GLY A 87 -2.15 -2.40 -9.08
C GLY A 87 -3.30 -2.31 -8.07
N CYS A 88 -3.68 -3.42 -7.44
CA CYS A 88 -4.69 -3.41 -6.39
C CYS A 88 -4.22 -2.64 -5.15
N CYS A 89 -2.98 -2.83 -4.70
CA CYS A 89 -2.43 -2.05 -3.58
C CYS A 89 -2.47 -0.55 -3.87
N ALA A 90 -2.02 -0.12 -5.05
CA ALA A 90 -2.08 1.28 -5.46
C ALA A 90 -3.52 1.80 -5.51
N GLY A 91 -4.44 1.02 -6.08
CA GLY A 91 -5.87 1.34 -6.12
C GLY A 91 -6.48 1.50 -4.72
N PHE A 92 -6.14 0.62 -3.77
CA PHE A 92 -6.60 0.75 -2.39
C PHE A 92 -6.14 2.06 -1.77
N TYR A 93 -4.84 2.38 -1.83
CA TYR A 93 -4.30 3.63 -1.30
C TYR A 93 -4.99 4.85 -1.93
N ALA A 94 -5.11 4.87 -3.26
CA ALA A 94 -5.78 5.95 -3.97
C ALA A 94 -7.25 6.14 -3.54
N LEU A 95 -8.00 5.05 -3.37
CA LEU A 95 -9.40 5.10 -2.95
C LEU A 95 -9.56 5.50 -1.48
N PHE A 96 -8.67 5.05 -0.61
CA PHE A 96 -8.63 5.47 0.79
C PHE A 96 -8.37 6.97 0.89
N GLU A 97 -7.37 7.46 0.18
CA GLU A 97 -7.02 8.88 0.17
C GLU A 97 -8.12 9.72 -0.46
N TYR A 98 -8.62 9.33 -1.63
CA TYR A 98 -9.73 10.02 -2.31
C TYR A 98 -10.97 10.12 -1.40
N GLY A 99 -11.40 9.01 -0.79
CA GLY A 99 -12.53 9.03 0.15
C GLY A 99 -12.26 9.86 1.40
N ALA A 100 -11.06 9.79 1.97
CA ALA A 100 -10.70 10.59 3.14
C ALA A 100 -10.65 12.09 2.80
N THR A 101 -10.11 12.47 1.65
CA THR A 101 -10.10 13.87 1.20
C THR A 101 -11.50 14.38 0.95
N GLN A 102 -12.40 13.60 0.33
CA GLN A 102 -13.81 13.98 0.16
C GLN A 102 -14.55 14.18 1.49
N ILE A 103 -14.21 13.40 2.52
CA ILE A 103 -14.83 13.55 3.85
C ILE A 103 -14.27 14.80 4.56
N ALA A 104 -12.97 15.05 4.42
CA ALA A 104 -12.28 16.13 5.11
C ALA A 104 -12.48 17.50 4.45
N ASP A 105 -12.64 17.52 3.13
CA ASP A 105 -12.88 18.70 2.33
C ASP A 105 -14.32 18.69 1.83
N SER A 106 -15.14 19.64 2.32
CA SER A 106 -16.54 19.80 1.92
C SER A 106 -16.71 20.27 0.46
N SER A 107 -15.61 20.47 -0.28
CA SER A 107 -15.64 20.82 -1.68
C SER A 107 -16.22 19.69 -2.54
N VAL A 108 -16.99 20.05 -3.56
CA VAL A 108 -17.64 19.07 -4.47
C VAL A 108 -16.61 18.38 -5.36
N LYS A 109 -15.46 19.02 -5.60
CA LYS A 109 -14.40 18.54 -6.49
C LYS A 109 -13.05 18.78 -5.86
N LEU A 110 -12.17 17.78 -5.98
CA LEU A 110 -10.78 17.91 -5.59
C LEU A 110 -10.07 18.95 -6.46
N ASN A 111 -9.22 19.75 -5.83
CA ASN A 111 -8.30 20.62 -6.54
C ASN A 111 -7.14 19.82 -7.18
N GLU A 112 -6.38 20.47 -8.06
CA GLU A 112 -5.31 19.81 -8.81
C GLU A 112 -4.20 19.25 -7.92
N ASN A 113 -3.86 19.92 -6.82
CA ASN A 113 -2.85 19.44 -5.87
C ASN A 113 -3.34 18.20 -5.09
N GLN A 114 -4.60 18.17 -4.67
CA GLN A 114 -5.21 17.00 -4.00
C GLN A 114 -5.25 15.79 -4.95
N LEU A 115 -5.70 16.00 -6.18
CA LEU A 115 -5.72 14.95 -7.19
C LEU A 115 -4.31 14.48 -7.54
N GLY A 116 -3.37 15.43 -7.68
CA GLY A 116 -1.95 15.14 -7.90
C GLY A 116 -1.33 14.36 -6.75
N ALA A 117 -1.70 14.65 -5.51
CA ALA A 117 -1.23 13.91 -4.33
C ALA A 117 -1.71 12.46 -4.34
N ILE A 118 -2.99 12.22 -4.66
CA ILE A 118 -3.58 10.87 -4.76
C ILE A 118 -2.93 10.07 -5.90
N ILE A 119 -2.75 10.69 -7.08
CA ILE A 119 -2.09 10.05 -8.23
C ILE A 119 -0.61 9.76 -7.89
N GLY A 120 0.05 10.69 -7.21
CA GLY A 120 1.42 10.54 -6.72
C GLY A 120 1.55 9.38 -5.75
N SER A 121 0.66 9.28 -4.76
CA SER A 121 0.60 8.15 -3.83
C SER A 121 0.41 6.82 -4.56
N ALA A 122 -0.59 6.74 -5.45
CA ALA A 122 -0.85 5.55 -6.24
C ALA A 122 0.38 5.12 -7.05
N SER A 123 1.08 6.08 -7.65
CA SER A 123 2.30 5.83 -8.45
C SER A 123 3.47 5.35 -7.60
N ILE A 124 3.67 5.96 -6.42
CA ILE A 124 4.66 5.50 -5.44
C ILE A 124 4.35 4.06 -5.05
N ILE A 125 3.14 3.78 -4.56
CA ILE A 125 2.74 2.45 -4.12
C ILE A 125 2.89 1.44 -5.26
N PHE A 126 2.38 1.72 -6.45
CA PHE A 126 2.46 0.79 -7.58
C PHE A 126 3.90 0.39 -7.90
N THR A 127 4.83 1.35 -7.84
CA THR A 127 6.22 1.15 -8.20
C THR A 127 7.07 0.58 -7.07
N THR A 128 6.74 0.83 -5.79
CA THR A 128 7.59 0.47 -4.66
C THR A 128 7.04 -0.61 -3.74
N ILE A 129 5.76 -0.99 -3.85
CA ILE A 129 5.11 -1.90 -2.90
C ILE A 129 5.71 -3.32 -2.92
N HIS A 130 6.43 -3.70 -3.97
CA HIS A 130 7.19 -4.96 -4.00
C HIS A 130 8.27 -5.03 -2.91
N ALA A 131 8.59 -3.92 -2.23
CA ALA A 131 9.37 -3.91 -0.99
C ALA A 131 8.82 -4.87 0.08
N GLN A 132 7.50 -5.08 0.12
CA GLN A 132 6.87 -5.99 1.07
C GLN A 132 7.11 -7.46 0.73
N ASP A 133 7.35 -7.77 -0.54
CA ASP A 133 7.43 -9.13 -1.04
C ASP A 133 8.74 -9.79 -0.61
N PHE A 134 9.85 -9.04 -0.48
CA PHE A 134 11.15 -9.58 -0.09
C PHE A 134 11.13 -10.39 1.22
N ARG A 135 10.35 -9.95 2.21
CA ARG A 135 10.23 -10.67 3.50
C ARG A 135 9.28 -11.87 3.44
N ASP A 136 8.43 -11.91 2.42
CA ASP A 136 7.39 -12.90 2.19
C ASP A 136 7.80 -13.87 1.03
N ASP A 137 8.99 -13.72 0.44
CA ASP A 137 9.49 -14.47 -0.74
C ASP A 137 9.35 -15.99 -0.62
N GLU A 138 9.84 -16.58 0.48
CA GLU A 138 9.76 -18.03 0.70
C GLU A 138 8.30 -18.52 0.76
N GLY A 139 7.44 -17.75 1.45
CA GLY A 139 6.02 -18.04 1.56
C GLY A 139 5.31 -17.91 0.21
N ASP A 140 5.60 -16.86 -0.54
CA ASP A 140 5.04 -16.62 -1.86
C ASP A 140 5.49 -17.71 -2.87
N ALA A 141 6.74 -18.20 -2.76
CA ALA A 141 7.25 -19.29 -3.58
C ALA A 141 6.55 -20.63 -3.31
N LEU A 142 6.32 -20.98 -2.04
CA LEU A 142 5.60 -22.20 -1.66
C LEU A 142 4.16 -22.22 -2.19
N LEU A 143 3.56 -21.05 -2.38
CA LEU A 143 2.20 -20.87 -2.90
C LEU A 143 2.15 -20.76 -4.43
N GLY A 144 3.30 -20.84 -5.12
CA GLY A 144 3.38 -20.67 -6.56
C GLY A 144 3.01 -19.24 -7.02
N ARG A 145 3.15 -18.23 -6.16
CA ARG A 145 2.92 -16.83 -6.54
C ARG A 145 4.01 -16.34 -7.49
N ARG A 146 3.63 -15.37 -8.31
CA ARG A 146 4.51 -14.73 -9.31
C ARG A 146 4.75 -13.28 -8.93
N THR A 147 5.35 -13.06 -7.77
CA THR A 147 5.76 -11.72 -7.29
C THR A 147 6.97 -11.19 -8.04
N LEU A 148 7.22 -9.88 -7.98
CA LEU A 148 8.30 -9.25 -8.73
C LEU A 148 9.66 -9.74 -8.25
N THR A 149 9.77 -9.98 -6.94
CA THR A 149 10.97 -10.50 -6.27
C THR A 149 11.30 -11.92 -6.69
N LEU A 150 10.30 -12.79 -6.90
CA LEU A 150 10.50 -14.16 -7.37
C LEU A 150 10.79 -14.24 -8.88
N LEU A 151 10.11 -13.43 -9.69
CA LEU A 151 10.31 -13.45 -11.14
C LEU A 151 11.60 -12.75 -11.58
N PHE A 152 11.97 -11.65 -10.91
CA PHE A 152 13.11 -10.82 -11.28
C PHE A 152 13.94 -10.41 -10.04
N PRO A 153 14.61 -11.36 -9.37
CA PRO A 153 15.24 -11.15 -8.05
C PRO A 153 16.36 -10.11 -8.02
N ILE A 154 17.10 -9.95 -9.12
CA ILE A 154 18.14 -8.92 -9.23
C ILE A 154 17.50 -7.56 -9.51
N PHE A 155 16.57 -7.52 -10.48
CA PHE A 155 15.90 -6.29 -10.90
C PHE A 155 15.12 -5.67 -9.75
N SER A 156 14.33 -6.46 -9.02
CA SER A 156 13.53 -6.00 -7.88
C SER A 156 14.38 -5.29 -6.81
N ARG A 157 15.59 -5.78 -6.54
CA ARG A 157 16.53 -5.17 -5.56
C ARG A 157 17.20 -3.91 -6.11
N VAL A 158 17.59 -3.92 -7.38
CA VAL A 158 18.22 -2.76 -8.04
C VAL A 158 17.24 -1.59 -8.18
N THR A 159 15.95 -1.87 -8.41
CA THR A 159 14.94 -0.82 -8.52
C THR A 159 14.65 -0.11 -7.20
N MET A 160 14.84 -0.76 -6.05
CA MET A 160 14.55 -0.16 -4.73
C MET A 160 15.28 1.18 -4.49
N PRO A 161 16.62 1.28 -4.56
CA PRO A 161 17.29 2.57 -4.36
C PRO A 161 16.91 3.59 -5.44
N ILE A 162 16.75 3.18 -6.70
CA ILE A 162 16.38 4.07 -7.81
C ILE A 162 15.01 4.72 -7.55
N LEU A 163 14.02 3.91 -7.18
CA LEU A 163 12.66 4.38 -6.98
C LEU A 163 12.51 5.17 -5.68
N LEU A 164 13.07 4.71 -4.56
CA LEU A 164 12.95 5.42 -3.28
C LEU A 164 13.66 6.78 -3.32
N ILE A 165 14.85 6.86 -3.92
CA ILE A 165 15.58 8.12 -4.08
C ILE A 165 14.87 8.99 -5.12
N GLY A 166 14.48 8.42 -6.27
CA GLY A 166 13.79 9.16 -7.33
C GLY A 166 12.50 9.82 -6.84
N TRP A 167 11.65 9.09 -6.11
CA TRP A 167 10.45 9.65 -5.51
C TRP A 167 10.76 10.67 -4.40
N SER A 168 11.81 10.46 -3.60
CA SER A 168 12.22 11.45 -2.60
C SER A 168 12.63 12.77 -3.26
N VAL A 169 13.41 12.71 -4.35
CA VAL A 169 13.81 13.89 -5.13
C VAL A 169 12.60 14.57 -5.75
N ALA A 170 11.70 13.81 -6.39
CA ALA A 170 10.46 14.36 -6.94
C ALA A 170 9.67 15.09 -5.85
N LEU A 171 9.46 14.46 -4.69
CA LEU A 171 8.75 15.11 -3.58
C LEU A 171 9.48 16.35 -3.06
N CYS A 172 10.81 16.37 -3.00
CA CYS A 172 11.55 17.60 -2.66
C CYS A 172 11.30 18.75 -3.64
N LEU A 173 11.13 18.45 -4.93
CA LEU A 173 10.88 19.44 -5.98
C LEU A 173 9.45 19.99 -5.92
N PHE A 174 8.46 19.14 -5.67
CA PHE A 174 7.03 19.51 -5.75
C PHE A 174 6.35 19.77 -4.40
N SER A 175 6.91 19.30 -3.28
CA SER A 175 6.32 19.48 -1.94
C SER A 175 6.80 20.76 -1.27
N GLU A 176 5.91 21.40 -0.51
CA GLU A 176 6.20 22.52 0.39
C GLU A 176 6.38 22.08 1.85
N ALA A 177 6.52 20.76 2.09
CA ALA A 177 6.84 20.24 3.42
C ALA A 177 8.11 20.89 3.99
N ASN A 178 8.19 20.90 5.33
CA ASN A 178 9.36 21.38 6.04
C ASN A 178 10.65 20.69 5.54
N ASN A 179 11.72 21.47 5.31
CA ASN A 179 13.00 20.96 4.82
C ASN A 179 13.59 19.81 5.66
N MET A 180 13.33 19.77 6.97
CA MET A 180 13.74 18.66 7.83
C MET A 180 13.01 17.36 7.48
N VAL A 181 11.71 17.43 7.13
CA VAL A 181 10.93 16.28 6.68
C VAL A 181 11.45 15.76 5.34
N LEU A 182 11.71 16.67 4.40
CA LEU A 182 12.24 16.33 3.07
C LEU A 182 13.67 15.76 3.13
N PHE A 183 14.52 16.31 4.00
CA PHE A 183 15.84 15.74 4.28
C PHE A 183 15.73 14.34 4.87
N ALA A 184 14.89 14.16 5.89
CA ALA A 184 14.70 12.87 6.54
C ALA A 184 14.10 11.83 5.58
N LEU A 185 13.14 12.22 4.73
CA LEU A 185 12.59 11.41 3.63
C LEU A 185 13.70 10.90 2.70
N THR A 186 14.56 11.81 2.24
CA THR A 186 15.67 11.45 1.33
C THR A 186 16.69 10.55 2.00
N ALA A 187 17.04 10.85 3.27
CA ALA A 187 17.98 10.05 4.05
C ALA A 187 17.45 8.63 4.29
N ILE A 188 16.21 8.48 4.76
CA ILE A 188 15.60 7.17 5.03
C ILE A 188 15.36 6.39 3.72
N GLY A 189 14.99 7.07 2.64
CA GLY A 189 14.86 6.46 1.30
C GLY A 189 16.18 5.89 0.79
N THR A 190 17.27 6.66 0.94
CA THR A 190 18.62 6.22 0.56
C THR A 190 19.08 5.03 1.40
N VAL A 191 18.95 5.11 2.73
CA VAL A 191 19.32 4.01 3.64
C VAL A 191 18.53 2.75 3.31
N THR A 192 17.21 2.88 3.15
CA THR A 192 16.33 1.74 2.84
C THR A 192 16.67 1.11 1.49
N GLY A 193 16.89 1.92 0.45
CA GLY A 193 17.27 1.45 -0.87
C GLY A 193 18.61 0.70 -0.89
N VAL A 194 19.64 1.25 -0.23
CA VAL A 194 20.95 0.60 -0.11
C VAL A 194 20.84 -0.70 0.67
N ARG A 195 20.02 -0.75 1.72
CA ARG A 195 19.79 -1.99 2.47
C ARG A 195 19.19 -3.09 1.61
N PHE A 196 18.12 -2.81 0.83
CA PHE A 196 17.54 -3.82 -0.07
C PHE A 196 18.52 -4.33 -1.13
N LEU A 197 19.44 -3.47 -1.59
CA LEU A 197 20.47 -3.84 -2.57
C LEU A 197 21.59 -4.71 -1.96
N THR A 198 22.05 -4.38 -0.76
CA THR A 198 23.27 -4.95 -0.15
C THR A 198 23.00 -6.08 0.83
N LEU A 199 21.90 -6.02 1.58
CA LEU A 199 21.52 -7.00 2.59
C LEU A 199 20.44 -7.92 2.02
N LYS A 200 20.69 -9.23 2.03
CA LYS A 200 19.84 -10.22 1.34
C LYS A 200 19.25 -11.28 2.28
N SER A 201 19.44 -11.14 3.59
CA SER A 201 18.87 -12.07 4.55
C SER A 201 17.40 -11.76 4.81
N ALA A 202 16.57 -12.78 5.06
CA ALA A 202 15.15 -12.58 5.38
C ALA A 202 14.93 -11.67 6.61
N LYS A 203 15.85 -11.73 7.59
CA LYS A 203 15.82 -10.84 8.76
C LYS A 203 16.08 -9.39 8.37
N ASP A 204 17.04 -9.15 7.49
CA ASP A 204 17.34 -7.82 7.00
C ASP A 204 16.24 -7.26 6.12
N ASP A 205 15.62 -8.09 5.26
CA ASP A 205 14.50 -7.68 4.41
C ASP A 205 13.27 -7.30 5.25
N ARG A 206 13.00 -7.99 6.38
CA ARG A 206 11.96 -7.58 7.35
C ARG A 206 12.24 -6.21 7.96
N LEU A 207 13.50 -5.93 8.34
CA LEU A 207 13.89 -4.64 8.91
C LEU A 207 13.89 -3.53 7.84
N SER A 208 14.35 -3.84 6.62
CA SER A 208 14.30 -2.91 5.49
C SER A 208 12.85 -2.57 5.11
N TYR A 209 11.94 -3.54 5.20
CA TYR A 209 10.50 -3.28 5.04
C TYR A 209 9.94 -2.37 6.13
N LEU A 210 10.40 -2.48 7.38
CA LEU A 210 10.02 -1.51 8.42
C LEU A 210 10.47 -0.10 8.04
N TYR A 211 11.72 0.08 7.59
CA TYR A 211 12.22 1.38 7.15
C TYR A 211 11.50 1.91 5.91
N TYR A 212 11.12 1.02 4.99
CA TYR A 212 10.25 1.36 3.87
C TYR A 212 8.91 1.92 4.32
N ASN A 213 8.27 1.33 5.34
CA ASN A 213 7.01 1.88 5.86
C ASN A 213 7.19 3.26 6.49
N ILE A 214 8.32 3.50 7.19
CA ILE A 214 8.66 4.83 7.72
C ILE A 214 8.84 5.82 6.58
N TRP A 215 9.64 5.46 5.56
CA TRP A 215 9.83 6.27 4.36
C TRP A 215 8.49 6.59 3.68
N LEU A 216 7.63 5.59 3.52
CA LEU A 216 6.33 5.72 2.89
C LEU A 216 5.42 6.67 3.68
N SER A 217 5.40 6.59 5.02
CA SER A 217 4.66 7.56 5.85
C SER A 217 5.17 8.99 5.64
N MET A 218 6.50 9.19 5.55
CA MET A 218 7.06 10.52 5.25
C MET A 218 6.70 10.99 3.84
N ALA A 219 6.64 10.09 2.86
CA ALA A 219 6.25 10.41 1.50
C ALA A 219 4.79 10.91 1.45
N HIS A 220 3.87 10.31 2.20
CA HIS A 220 2.50 10.80 2.31
C HIS A 220 2.39 12.17 3.00
N VAL A 221 3.25 12.46 3.98
CA VAL A 221 3.34 13.80 4.60
C VAL A 221 3.85 14.84 3.59
N ALA A 222 4.79 14.47 2.72
CA ALA A 222 5.24 15.36 1.65
C ALA A 222 4.14 15.57 0.58
N LEU A 223 3.41 14.51 0.22
CA LEU A 223 2.28 14.59 -0.72
C LEU A 223 1.13 15.46 -0.21
N SER A 224 0.86 15.49 1.10
CA SER A 224 -0.20 16.35 1.64
C SER A 224 0.09 17.85 1.52
N SER A 225 1.34 18.23 1.21
CA SER A 225 1.80 19.59 0.95
C SER A 225 2.29 19.74 -0.49
N LEU A 226 1.76 18.93 -1.42
CA LEU A 226 2.09 19.01 -2.84
C LEU A 226 1.65 20.37 -3.42
N ASN A 227 2.56 21.02 -4.14
CA ASN A 227 2.29 22.20 -4.95
C ASN A 227 2.82 21.99 -6.37
N LEU A 228 1.93 21.70 -7.32
CA LEU A 228 2.28 21.46 -8.71
C LEU A 228 2.81 22.72 -9.42
N GLU A 229 2.45 23.92 -8.97
CA GLU A 229 2.95 25.18 -9.52
C GLU A 229 4.43 25.42 -9.17
N LYS A 230 4.96 24.76 -8.15
CA LYS A 230 6.38 24.88 -7.78
C LYS A 230 7.33 24.46 -8.91
N ALA A 231 6.89 23.61 -9.84
CA ALA A 231 7.69 23.19 -10.98
C ALA A 231 7.71 24.20 -12.14
N THR A 232 6.67 25.04 -12.30
CA THR A 232 6.65 26.08 -13.34
C THR A 232 7.57 27.25 -13.00
N ALA A 233 8.01 27.39 -11.74
CA ALA A 233 9.03 28.34 -11.34
C ALA A 233 10.45 28.02 -11.86
N TRP A 234 10.66 26.83 -12.43
CA TRP A 234 11.95 26.39 -13.00
C TRP A 234 11.97 26.41 -14.54
N SER A 235 10.87 26.81 -15.20
CA SER A 235 10.74 26.97 -16.65
C SER A 235 10.76 28.44 -17.06
#